data_AF-A0AA37H747-F1
#
_entry.id   AF-A0AA37H747-F1
#
_cell.length_a   1.000
_cell.length_b   1.000
_cell.length_c   1.000
_cell.angle_alpha   90.00
_cell.angle_beta   90.00
_cell.angle_gamma   90.00
#
_symmetry.space_group_name_H-M   'P 1'
#
loop_
_entity.id
_entity.type
_entity.pdbx_description
1 polymer ?
#
loop_
_entity_poly.entity_id
_entity_poly.type
_entity_poly.pdbx_seq_one_letter_code
_entity_poly.pdbx_strand_id
1 'polypeptide(L)' 'MRHTLLILSLLVPAAATAQTAPDPAPAEGRQVCEAKADQNGITGDNRATYLRECEAGERLVRGDAPR' A
#
# COMPACT_ATOMS: atom_id res chain seq x y z
N MET A 1 -12.27 51.78 21.86
CA MET A 1 -13.17 51.00 20.99
C MET A 1 -12.32 50.14 20.06
N ARG A 2 -12.03 48.90 20.50
CA ARG A 2 -11.40 47.85 19.70
C ARG A 2 -12.52 47.09 18.98
N HIS A 3 -12.16 46.45 17.87
CA HIS A 3 -12.88 45.42 17.09
C HIS A 3 -13.88 45.94 16.06
N THR A 4 -13.51 45.84 14.78
CA THR A 4 -14.26 45.05 13.78
C THR A 4 -13.41 44.95 12.51
N LEU A 5 -12.77 43.80 12.31
CA LEU A 5 -13.15 42.80 11.29
C LEU A 5 -12.94 43.32 9.87
N LEU A 6 -11.96 42.72 9.17
CA LEU A 6 -12.13 42.13 7.84
C LEU A 6 -10.85 41.36 7.49
N ILE A 7 -10.71 40.21 8.13
CA ILE A 7 -9.89 39.11 7.64
C ILE A 7 -10.80 38.39 6.63
N LEU A 8 -10.52 38.51 5.34
CA LEU A 8 -11.18 37.70 4.32
C LEU A 8 -10.13 37.14 3.34
N SER A 9 -9.62 35.98 3.74
CA SER A 9 -9.48 34.80 2.89
C SER A 9 -8.50 34.89 1.71
N LEU A 10 -7.21 34.74 2.02
CA LEU A 10 -6.25 34.11 1.12
C LEU A 10 -6.74 32.67 0.84
N LEU A 11 -7.40 32.45 -0.30
CA LEU A 11 -7.56 31.11 -0.85
C LEU A 11 -6.17 30.63 -1.29
N VAL A 12 -5.47 29.98 -0.36
CA VAL A 12 -4.33 29.13 -0.70
C VAL A 12 -4.91 27.77 -1.08
N PRO A 13 -4.84 27.32 -2.34
CA PRO A 13 -5.17 25.95 -2.65
C PRO A 13 -4.13 25.09 -1.95
N ALA A 14 -4.54 24.41 -0.89
CA ALA A 14 -3.79 23.32 -0.32
C ALA A 14 -3.74 22.22 -1.39
N ALA A 15 -2.71 22.27 -2.23
CA ALA A 15 -2.29 21.12 -3.00
C ALA A 15 -1.88 20.08 -1.97
N ALA A 16 -2.83 19.22 -1.60
CA ALA A 16 -2.57 18.00 -0.88
C ALA A 16 -1.62 17.19 -1.77
N THR A 17 -0.32 17.35 -1.57
CA THR A 17 0.65 16.35 -1.99
C THR A 17 0.29 15.11 -1.19
N ALA A 18 -0.48 14.23 -1.82
CA ALA A 18 -0.54 12.83 -1.43
C ALA A 18 0.91 12.37 -1.43
N GLN A 19 1.51 12.38 -0.24
CA GLN A 19 2.80 11.79 0.00
C GLN A 19 2.56 10.31 -0.23
N THR A 20 2.82 9.84 -1.45
CA THR A 20 3.01 8.41 -1.70
C THR A 20 4.24 8.05 -0.88
N ALA A 21 4.00 7.69 0.38
CA ALA A 21 4.98 6.98 1.18
C ALA A 21 5.46 5.81 0.32
N PRO A 22 6.78 5.54 0.25
CA PRO A 22 7.27 4.36 -0.44
C PRO A 22 6.52 3.17 0.14
N ASP A 23 5.74 2.51 -0.71
CA ASP A 23 4.91 1.40 -0.30
C ASP A 23 5.82 0.28 0.26
N PRO A 24 5.79 -0.02 1.57
CA PRO A 24 6.59 -1.11 2.12
C PRO A 24 6.05 -2.50 1.69
N ALA A 25 4.89 -2.56 1.04
CA ALA A 25 4.15 -3.77 0.71
C ALA A 25 4.87 -4.84 -0.13
N PRO A 26 5.80 -4.53 -1.07
CA PRO A 26 6.35 -5.58 -1.93
C PRO A 26 7.14 -6.64 -1.14
N ALA A 27 7.83 -6.21 -0.08
CA ALA A 27 8.69 -7.10 0.71
C ALA A 27 7.90 -7.94 1.72
N GLU A 28 6.88 -7.36 2.35
CA GLU A 28 6.08 -8.01 3.39
C GLU A 28 5.16 -9.09 2.81
N GLY A 29 4.49 -8.82 1.68
CA GLY A 29 3.66 -9.82 1.00
C GLY A 29 4.45 -11.03 0.54
N ARG A 30 5.68 -10.80 0.03
CA ARG A 30 6.58 -11.87 -0.41
C ARG A 30 7.01 -12.78 0.74
N GLN A 31 7.40 -12.23 1.89
CA GLN A 31 7.81 -13.05 3.05
C GLN A 31 6.68 -13.95 3.55
N VAL A 32 5.45 -13.43 3.60
CA VAL A 32 4.27 -14.23 3.97
C VAL A 32 4.07 -15.39 2.99
N CYS A 33 4.21 -15.13 1.70
CA CYS A 33 4.08 -16.14 0.66
C CYS A 33 5.21 -17.17 0.68
N GLU A 34 6.46 -16.77 0.95
CA GLU A 34 7.58 -17.69 1.13
C GLU A 34 7.37 -18.61 2.33
N ALA A 35 6.96 -18.06 3.48
CA ALA A 35 6.68 -18.85 4.67
C ALA A 35 5.53 -19.86 4.43
N LYS A 36 4.47 -19.45 3.71
CA LYS A 36 3.39 -20.37 3.35
C LYS A 36 3.86 -21.44 2.36
N ALA A 37 4.70 -21.09 1.37
CA ALA A 37 5.26 -22.05 0.43
C ALA A 37 6.07 -23.12 1.18
N ASP A 38 6.92 -22.71 2.13
CA ASP A 38 7.75 -23.61 2.94
C ASP A 38 6.89 -24.51 3.84
N GLN A 39 5.88 -23.95 4.52
CA GLN A 39 4.93 -24.72 5.34
C GLN A 39 4.18 -25.79 4.53
N ASN A 40 3.89 -25.51 3.26
CA ASN A 40 3.18 -26.43 2.37
C ASN A 40 4.13 -27.32 1.55
N GLY A 41 5.45 -27.24 1.77
CA GLY A 41 6.44 -28.02 1.02
C GLY A 41 6.50 -27.68 -0.47
N ILE A 42 6.06 -26.49 -0.86
CA ILE A 42 6.04 -26.04 -2.26
C ILE A 42 7.46 -25.63 -2.66
N THR A 43 8.06 -26.43 -3.54
CA THR A 43 9.44 -26.29 -4.01
C THR A 43 9.52 -26.38 -5.53
N GLY A 44 10.71 -26.12 -6.09
CA GLY A 44 10.96 -26.21 -7.53
C GLY A 44 10.08 -25.25 -8.34
N ASP A 45 9.70 -25.69 -9.54
CA ASP A 45 8.97 -24.86 -10.51
C ASP A 45 7.59 -24.39 -10.00
N ASN A 46 6.97 -25.17 -9.12
CA ASN A 46 5.68 -24.83 -8.52
C ASN A 46 5.78 -23.63 -7.57
N ARG A 47 6.96 -23.38 -6.99
CA ARG A 47 7.19 -22.27 -6.04
C ARG A 47 7.01 -20.92 -6.72
N ALA A 48 7.55 -20.74 -7.92
CA ALA A 48 7.45 -19.46 -8.64
C ALA A 48 5.99 -19.11 -8.97
N THR A 49 5.20 -20.09 -9.40
CA THR A 49 3.76 -19.90 -9.65
C THR A 49 3.02 -19.61 -8.36
N TYR A 50 3.27 -20.38 -7.30
CA TYR A 50 2.65 -20.15 -6.00
C TYR A 50 2.92 -18.74 -5.46
N LEU A 51 4.16 -18.27 -5.52
CA LEU A 51 4.53 -16.94 -5.03
C LEU A 51 3.81 -15.83 -5.81
N ARG A 52 3.68 -15.94 -7.15
CA ARG A 52 2.95 -14.95 -7.95
C ARG A 52 1.49 -14.83 -7.56
N GLU A 53 0.80 -15.98 -7.45
CA GLU A 53 -0.62 -16.00 -7.10
C GLU A 53 -0.85 -15.57 -5.65
N CYS A 54 0.01 -15.99 -4.74
CA CYS A 54 -0.04 -15.58 -3.34
C CYS A 54 0.19 -14.07 -3.18
N GLU A 55 1.22 -13.50 -3.82
CA GLU A 55 1.50 -12.05 -3.77
C GLU A 55 0.33 -11.24 -4.35
N ALA A 56 -0.31 -11.73 -5.41
CA ALA A 56 -1.52 -11.12 -5.96
C ALA A 56 -2.67 -11.15 -4.95
N GLY A 57 -2.88 -12.28 -4.26
CA GLY A 57 -3.88 -12.41 -3.20
C GLY A 57 -3.62 -11.48 -2.01
N GLU A 58 -2.38 -11.42 -1.53
CA GLU A 58 -1.99 -10.54 -0.41
C GLU A 58 -2.21 -9.05 -0.76
N ARG A 59 -1.99 -8.65 -2.01
CA ARG A 59 -2.28 -7.29 -2.49
C ARG A 59 -3.78 -6.96 -2.44
N LEU A 60 -4.65 -7.93 -2.76
CA LEU A 60 -6.10 -7.77 -2.65
C LEU A 60 -6.54 -7.63 -1.19
N VAL A 61 -5.98 -8.45 -0.29
CA VAL A 61 -6.26 -8.41 1.16
C VAL A 61 -5.84 -7.07 1.77
N ARG A 62 -4.68 -6.54 1.36
CA ARG A 62 -4.17 -5.24 1.84
C ARG A 62 -4.95 -4.05 1.25
N GLY A 63 -5.73 -4.26 0.19
CA GLY A 63 -6.50 -3.21 -0.46
C GLY A 63 -5.68 -2.35 -1.44
N ASP A 64 -4.48 -2.79 -1.80
CA ASP A 64 -3.57 -2.11 -2.75
C ASP A 64 -3.85 -2.50 -4.22
N ALA A 65 -4.93 -3.25 -4.45
CA ALA A 65 -5.37 -3.57 -5.80
C ALA A 65 -5.93 -2.30 -6.48
N PRO A 66 -5.44 -1.94 -7.68
CA PRO A 66 -6.02 -0.84 -8.44
C PRO A 66 -7.51 -1.16 -8.69
N ARG A 67 -8.38 -0.23 -8.31
CA ARG A 67 -9.82 -0.31 -8.57
C ARG A 67 -10.16 -0.01 -10.01
#